data_AF-A0A3D3W2J0-F1
#
_entry.id   AF-A0A3D3W2J0-F1
#
_cell.length_a   1.000
_cell.length_b   1.000
_cell.length_c   1.000
_cell.angle_alpha   90.00
_cell.angle_beta   90.00
_cell.angle_gamma   90.00
#
_symmetry.space_group_name_H-M   'P 1'
#
loop_
_entity.id
_entity.type
_entity.pdbx_description
1 polymer ?
#
loop_
_entity_poly.entity_id
_entity_poly.type
_entity_poly.pdbx_seq_one_letter_code
_entity_poly.pdbx_strand_id
1 'polypeptide(L)'
;VTRSPQELLLIMRDDIRSQLEQLCGCSLPSAWQLLIRHYPPELLNAGRGSDDDQDEGTVSQVELLSCDSAILQINLEVRAGTYLDPAGSEFRWPAHYLVIGETGDGDYYCLDALNQSTPVLQYRCQLVCFETAAESLDEFVELLYIAFTEDDSEDPENPLDEEATAPDERTY
;
A
#
# COMPACT_ATOMS: atom_id res chain seq x y z
N VAL A 1 7.07 38.99 8.97
CA VAL A 1 7.97 37.90 8.58
C VAL A 1 7.13 36.85 7.90
N THR A 2 7.18 36.76 6.57
CA THR A 2 6.50 35.72 5.78
C THR A 2 7.37 34.49 5.78
N ARG A 3 6.83 33.35 6.26
CA ARG A 3 7.51 32.05 6.20
C ARG A 3 7.60 31.58 4.75
N SER A 4 8.69 30.92 4.41
CA SER A 4 8.87 30.28 3.12
C SER A 4 7.91 29.08 2.96
N PRO A 5 7.59 28.65 1.73
CA PRO A 5 6.76 27.47 1.49
C PRO A 5 7.33 26.19 2.14
N GLN A 6 8.66 26.07 2.19
CA GLN A 6 9.35 24.93 2.81
C GLN A 6 9.15 24.90 4.33
N GLU A 7 9.22 26.05 4.99
CA GLU A 7 8.95 26.15 6.43
C GLU A 7 7.49 25.81 6.75
N LEU A 8 6.54 26.25 5.93
CA LEU A 8 5.12 25.92 6.12
C LEU A 8 4.85 24.42 5.97
N LEU A 9 5.48 23.78 4.97
CA LEU A 9 5.34 22.34 4.73
C LEU A 9 5.93 21.52 5.88
N LEU A 10 7.06 21.94 6.43
CA LEU A 10 7.66 21.30 7.60
C LEU A 10 6.73 21.39 8.82
N ILE A 11 6.17 22.58 9.09
CA ILE A 11 5.24 22.80 10.20
C ILE A 11 3.99 21.92 10.06
N MET A 12 3.43 21.81 8.86
CA MET A 12 2.27 20.95 8.61
C MET A 12 2.58 19.47 8.85
N ARG A 13 3.76 18.99 8.42
CA ARG A 13 4.21 17.62 8.70
C ARG A 13 4.40 17.35 10.18
N ASP A 14 5.06 18.26 10.89
CA ASP A 14 5.25 18.14 12.34
C ASP A 14 3.91 18.10 13.08
N ASP A 15 2.94 18.91 12.66
CA ASP A 15 1.58 18.92 13.21
C ASP A 15 0.84 17.60 12.98
N ILE A 16 0.87 17.08 11.73
CA ILE A 16 0.26 15.79 11.39
C ILE A 16 0.91 14.65 12.18
N ARG A 17 2.24 14.63 12.29
CA ARG A 17 2.96 13.64 13.09
C ARG A 17 2.48 13.66 14.54
N SER A 18 2.39 14.84 15.15
CA SER A 18 1.92 14.97 16.54
C SER A 18 0.47 14.50 16.71
N GLN A 19 -0.39 14.71 15.73
CA GLN A 19 -1.75 14.17 15.75
C GLN A 19 -1.76 12.64 15.66
N LEU A 20 -0.94 12.04 14.78
CA LEU A 20 -0.81 10.59 14.67
C LEU A 20 -0.26 9.97 15.98
N GLU A 21 0.75 10.58 16.60
CA GLU A 21 1.26 10.15 17.92
C GLU A 21 0.19 10.21 19.01
N GLN A 22 -0.66 11.24 18.98
CA GLN A 22 -1.80 11.35 19.90
C GLN A 22 -2.84 10.26 19.65
N LEU A 23 -3.16 9.94 18.40
CA LEU A 23 -4.07 8.85 18.04
C LEU A 23 -3.52 7.48 18.45
N CYS A 24 -2.21 7.27 18.29
CA CYS A 24 -1.52 6.05 18.68
C CYS A 24 -1.24 5.95 20.18
N GLY A 25 -1.29 7.07 20.91
CA GLY A 25 -0.94 7.16 22.33
C GLY A 25 0.55 6.89 22.61
N CYS A 26 1.39 6.93 21.58
CA CYS A 26 2.83 6.64 21.66
C CYS A 26 3.59 7.29 20.50
N SER A 27 4.92 7.30 20.61
CA SER A 27 5.78 7.73 19.51
C SER A 27 5.69 6.77 18.33
N LEU A 28 5.68 7.30 17.11
CA LEU A 28 5.60 6.49 15.90
C LEU A 28 6.92 5.74 15.66
N PRO A 29 6.89 4.55 15.03
CA PRO A 29 8.10 3.79 14.73
C PRO A 29 9.10 4.61 13.90
N SER A 30 10.37 4.59 14.31
CA SER A 30 11.43 5.34 13.62
C SER A 30 11.63 4.89 12.17
N ALA A 31 11.51 3.60 11.90
CA ALA A 31 11.57 3.04 10.55
C ALA A 31 10.48 3.63 9.64
N TRP A 32 9.24 3.71 10.14
CA TRP A 32 8.14 4.33 9.40
C TRP A 32 8.35 5.84 9.17
N GLN A 33 8.83 6.56 10.19
CA GLN A 33 9.14 7.99 10.04
C GLN A 33 10.23 8.24 8.98
N LEU A 34 11.22 7.36 8.90
CA LEU A 34 12.26 7.41 7.87
C LEU A 34 11.69 7.11 6.48
N LEU A 35 10.85 6.07 6.36
CA LEU A 35 10.19 5.68 5.12
C LEU A 35 9.37 6.82 4.54
N ILE A 36 8.47 7.43 5.30
CA ILE A 36 7.62 8.53 4.79
C ILE A 36 8.43 9.77 4.41
N ARG A 37 9.52 10.04 5.14
CA ARG A 37 10.43 11.16 4.82
C ARG A 37 11.20 10.91 3.53
N HIS A 38 11.60 9.67 3.28
CA HIS A 38 12.38 9.22 2.15
C HIS A 38 11.57 8.23 1.31
N TYR A 39 10.33 8.61 0.99
CA TYR A 39 9.39 7.71 0.34
C TYR A 39 9.99 7.22 -0.99
N PRO A 40 9.98 5.90 -1.25
CA PRO A 40 10.66 5.38 -2.43
C PRO A 40 9.96 5.88 -3.71
N PRO A 41 10.65 6.63 -4.58
CA PRO A 41 10.01 7.33 -5.69
C PRO A 41 9.46 6.39 -6.76
N GLU A 42 9.95 5.17 -6.83
CA GLU A 42 9.43 4.12 -7.72
C GLU A 42 8.01 3.72 -7.30
N LEU A 43 7.73 3.66 -5.98
CA LEU A 43 6.40 3.39 -5.46
C LEU A 43 5.45 4.60 -5.60
N LEU A 44 5.95 5.79 -5.95
CA LEU A 44 5.10 6.93 -6.33
C LEU A 44 4.56 6.80 -7.75
N ASN A 45 5.31 6.12 -8.64
CA ASN A 45 5.07 6.05 -10.08
C ASN A 45 4.82 4.63 -10.59
N ALA A 46 4.70 3.65 -9.71
CA ALA A 46 4.26 2.29 -10.03
C ALA A 46 2.82 2.34 -10.57
N GLY A 47 2.72 2.76 -11.83
CA GLY A 47 1.61 2.50 -12.71
C GLY A 47 1.76 1.08 -13.23
N ARG A 48 0.65 0.34 -13.23
CA ARG A 48 0.53 -0.98 -13.84
C ARG A 48 1.23 -1.02 -15.20
N GLY A 49 1.95 -2.11 -15.46
CA GLY A 49 2.29 -2.52 -16.82
C GLY A 49 1.05 -2.38 -17.68
N SER A 50 1.18 -1.63 -18.77
CA SER A 50 0.17 -1.50 -19.80
C SER A 50 0.07 -2.84 -20.51
N ASP A 51 -1.04 -3.56 -20.32
CA ASP A 51 -1.45 -4.56 -21.30
C ASP A 51 -2.93 -4.42 -21.65
N ASP A 52 -3.15 -4.54 -22.96
CA ASP A 52 -4.20 -4.04 -23.82
C ASP A 52 -5.58 -4.72 -23.66
N ASP A 53 -5.97 -5.16 -22.45
CA ASP A 53 -7.20 -5.94 -22.25
C ASP A 53 -8.27 -5.24 -21.41
N GLN A 54 -9.43 -5.10 -22.04
CA GLN A 54 -10.64 -4.38 -21.62
C GLN A 54 -11.31 -4.98 -20.37
N ASP A 55 -10.75 -4.74 -19.18
CA ASP A 55 -11.49 -4.60 -17.91
C ASP A 55 -10.60 -3.95 -16.82
N GLU A 56 -10.09 -2.74 -17.11
CA GLU A 56 -9.13 -2.04 -16.25
C GLU A 56 -9.81 -1.32 -15.06
N GLY A 57 -10.05 -2.04 -13.97
CA GLY A 57 -10.28 -1.43 -12.66
C GLY A 57 -9.00 -0.76 -12.15
N THR A 58 -8.99 0.58 -12.06
CA THR A 58 -7.86 1.40 -11.59
C THR A 58 -7.69 1.29 -10.07
N VAL A 59 -6.54 0.83 -9.57
CA VAL A 59 -6.21 0.92 -8.13
C VAL A 59 -5.43 2.23 -7.90
N SER A 60 -5.99 3.13 -7.09
CA SER A 60 -5.37 4.42 -6.77
C SER A 60 -4.32 4.23 -5.69
N GLN A 61 -3.05 4.40 -6.08
CA GLN A 61 -1.86 4.36 -5.23
C GLN A 61 -1.52 2.93 -4.78
N VAL A 62 -0.26 2.53 -5.01
CA VAL A 62 0.28 1.27 -4.47
C VAL A 62 -0.04 1.22 -2.99
N GLU A 63 -0.36 0.04 -2.48
CA GLU A 63 -1.05 -0.21 -1.21
C GLU A 63 -0.42 0.41 0.06
N LEU A 64 0.70 1.12 -0.06
CA LEU A 64 1.37 1.98 0.93
C LEU A 64 1.12 3.47 0.64
N LEU A 65 0.63 4.21 1.64
CA LEU A 65 0.32 5.63 1.49
C LEU A 65 1.58 6.52 1.60
N SER A 66 1.77 7.43 0.64
CA SER A 66 2.89 8.38 0.61
C SER A 66 2.60 9.74 1.25
N CYS A 67 1.33 10.03 1.52
CA CYS A 67 0.86 11.36 1.92
C CYS A 67 0.48 11.40 3.41
N ASP A 68 1.17 12.24 4.19
CA ASP A 68 0.94 12.41 5.63
C ASP A 68 -0.54 12.68 5.97
N SER A 69 -1.23 13.52 5.20
CA SER A 69 -2.62 13.84 5.44
C SER A 69 -3.58 12.68 5.13
N ALA A 70 -3.26 11.86 4.13
CA ALA A 70 -4.03 10.66 3.82
C ALA A 70 -3.87 9.62 4.95
N ILE A 71 -2.65 9.46 5.46
CA ILE A 71 -2.37 8.59 6.61
C ILE A 71 -3.11 9.05 7.86
N LEU A 72 -3.15 10.35 8.13
CA LEU A 72 -3.94 10.89 9.25
C LEU A 72 -5.42 10.61 9.06
N GLN A 73 -5.96 10.88 7.87
CA GLN A 73 -7.37 10.70 7.58
C GLN A 73 -7.80 9.24 7.77
N ILE A 74 -7.10 8.27 7.18
CA ILE A 74 -7.44 6.86 7.32
C ILE A 74 -7.34 6.39 8.78
N ASN A 75 -6.36 6.89 9.54
CA ASN A 75 -6.24 6.56 10.96
C ASN A 75 -7.37 7.15 11.82
N LEU A 76 -7.95 8.28 11.44
CA LEU A 76 -9.15 8.84 12.05
C LEU A 76 -10.38 8.00 11.68
N GLU A 77 -10.52 7.61 10.42
CA GLU A 77 -11.64 6.82 9.91
C GLU A 77 -11.74 5.47 10.61
N VAL A 78 -10.64 4.72 10.70
CA VAL A 78 -10.67 3.39 11.35
C VAL A 78 -10.97 3.45 12.85
N ARG A 79 -10.80 4.61 13.47
CA ARG A 79 -11.08 4.87 14.89
C ARG A 79 -12.43 5.53 15.15
N ALA A 80 -13.16 5.92 14.10
CA ALA A 80 -14.42 6.65 14.24
C ALA A 80 -15.57 5.80 14.81
N GLY A 81 -15.43 4.47 14.83
CA GLY A 81 -16.47 3.57 15.29
C GLY A 81 -15.98 2.16 15.63
N THR A 82 -16.91 1.22 15.54
CA THR A 82 -16.71 -0.20 15.76
C THR A 82 -17.09 -0.98 14.51
N TYR A 83 -16.38 -2.06 14.24
CA TYR A 83 -16.70 -3.04 13.22
C TYR A 83 -17.41 -4.23 13.86
N LEU A 84 -18.16 -5.02 13.09
CA LEU A 84 -18.72 -6.28 13.57
C LEU A 84 -17.91 -7.43 12.99
N ASP A 85 -17.40 -8.30 13.86
CA ASP A 85 -16.78 -9.55 13.42
C ASP A 85 -17.83 -10.54 12.84
N PRO A 86 -17.41 -11.62 12.17
CA PRO A 86 -18.33 -12.63 11.65
C PRO A 86 -19.20 -13.33 12.71
N ALA A 87 -18.83 -13.25 13.99
CA ALA A 87 -19.60 -13.77 15.12
C ALA A 87 -20.59 -12.73 15.69
N GLY A 88 -20.60 -11.49 15.17
CA GLY A 88 -21.44 -10.39 15.61
C GLY A 88 -20.89 -9.61 16.81
N SER A 89 -19.62 -9.79 17.18
CA SER A 89 -18.97 -9.05 18.26
C SER A 89 -18.41 -7.72 17.77
N GLU A 90 -18.49 -6.69 18.62
CA GLU A 90 -17.87 -5.41 18.32
C GLU A 90 -16.34 -5.51 18.35
N PHE A 91 -15.72 -5.14 17.23
CA PHE A 91 -14.28 -4.94 17.10
C PHE A 91 -13.98 -3.43 17.10
N ARG A 92 -12.95 -3.04 17.85
CA ARG A 92 -12.43 -1.67 17.87
C ARG A 92 -10.99 -1.68 17.41
N TRP A 93 -10.64 -0.70 16.59
CA TRP A 93 -9.26 -0.53 16.15
C TRP A 93 -8.32 -0.38 17.35
N PRO A 94 -7.23 -1.17 17.45
CA PRO A 94 -6.29 -1.05 18.55
C PRO A 94 -5.65 0.35 18.57
N ALA A 95 -5.62 0.98 19.74
CA ALA A 95 -5.19 2.38 19.86
C ALA A 95 -3.79 2.60 19.27
N HIS A 96 -2.86 1.70 19.57
CA HIS A 96 -1.45 1.79 19.17
C HIS A 96 -1.17 1.31 17.73
N TYR A 97 -2.18 0.93 16.95
CA TYR A 97 -1.97 0.46 15.59
C TYR A 97 -2.03 1.61 14.59
N LEU A 98 -0.93 1.86 13.87
CA LEU A 98 -0.85 2.88 12.85
C LEU A 98 -1.19 2.28 11.48
N VAL A 99 -2.27 2.73 10.83
CA VAL A 99 -2.52 2.38 9.42
C VAL A 99 -1.50 3.10 8.55
N ILE A 100 -0.87 2.36 7.64
CA ILE A 100 0.16 2.86 6.71
C ILE A 100 -0.24 2.67 5.25
N GLY A 101 -1.30 1.91 4.97
CA GLY A 101 -1.66 1.44 3.64
C GLY A 101 -3.04 0.81 3.56
N GLU A 102 -3.54 0.62 2.34
CA GLU A 102 -4.83 -0.03 2.05
C GLU A 102 -4.78 -0.77 0.71
N THR A 103 -5.54 -1.86 0.58
CA THR A 103 -5.62 -2.64 -0.67
C THR A 103 -6.73 -2.14 -1.61
N GLY A 104 -7.57 -1.22 -1.16
CA GLY A 104 -8.75 -0.72 -1.89
C GLY A 104 -10.05 -1.50 -1.64
N ASP A 105 -9.99 -2.71 -1.07
CA ASP A 105 -11.17 -3.53 -0.73
C ASP A 105 -11.53 -3.48 0.77
N GLY A 106 -11.04 -2.46 1.48
CA GLY A 106 -11.26 -2.25 2.91
C GLY A 106 -10.29 -3.00 3.82
N ASP A 107 -9.32 -3.72 3.27
CA ASP A 107 -8.18 -4.25 4.02
C ASP A 107 -7.13 -3.14 4.21
N TYR A 108 -6.45 -3.17 5.35
CA TYR A 108 -5.47 -2.14 5.71
C TYR A 108 -4.14 -2.75 6.10
N TYR A 109 -3.04 -2.13 5.67
CA TYR A 109 -1.71 -2.40 6.22
C TYR A 109 -1.47 -1.50 7.42
N CYS A 110 -0.96 -2.07 8.50
CA CYS A 110 -0.73 -1.35 9.74
C CYS A 110 0.50 -1.84 10.51
N LEU A 111 0.98 -0.98 11.40
CA LEU A 111 2.09 -1.25 12.31
C LEU A 111 1.59 -1.23 13.75
N ASP A 112 2.03 -2.17 14.56
CA ASP A 112 1.99 -2.00 16.02
C ASP A 112 3.08 -1.00 16.42
N ALA A 113 2.70 0.23 16.79
CA ALA A 113 3.63 1.28 17.14
C ALA A 113 4.41 1.02 18.46
N LEU A 114 3.95 0.09 19.29
CA LEU A 114 4.64 -0.32 20.51
C LEU A 114 5.63 -1.47 20.25
N ASN A 115 5.50 -2.16 19.11
CA ASN A 115 6.36 -3.28 18.78
C ASN A 115 7.67 -2.83 18.12
N GLN A 116 8.79 -3.13 18.77
CA GLN A 116 10.13 -2.78 18.30
C GLN A 116 10.55 -3.50 17.02
N SER A 117 10.03 -4.71 16.77
CA SER A 117 10.32 -5.41 15.50
C SER A 117 9.55 -4.80 14.32
N THR A 118 8.51 -4.01 14.60
CA THR A 118 7.70 -3.28 13.62
C THR A 118 7.29 -4.16 12.41
N PRO A 119 6.67 -5.33 12.64
CA PRO A 119 6.13 -6.14 11.55
C PRO A 119 4.98 -5.39 10.88
N VAL A 120 4.78 -5.64 9.59
CA VAL A 120 3.62 -5.13 8.88
C VAL A 120 2.49 -6.13 9.03
N LEU A 121 1.36 -5.66 9.55
CA LEU A 121 0.14 -6.45 9.71
C LEU A 121 -0.87 -6.04 8.64
N GLN A 122 -1.55 -7.01 8.04
CA GLN A 122 -2.72 -6.78 7.22
C GLN A 122 -3.98 -7.04 8.06
N TYR A 123 -4.81 -6.01 8.20
CA TYR A 123 -6.18 -6.15 8.67
C TYR A 123 -7.05 -6.69 7.54
N ARG A 124 -7.69 -7.84 7.75
CA ARG A 124 -8.60 -8.48 6.81
C ARG A 124 -10.04 -8.11 7.17
N CYS A 125 -10.68 -7.25 6.39
CA CYS A 125 -11.99 -6.67 6.70
C CYS A 125 -13.10 -7.71 6.79
N GLN A 126 -13.04 -8.76 5.95
CA GLN A 126 -14.02 -9.84 5.94
C GLN A 126 -13.91 -10.75 7.17
N LEU A 127 -12.70 -10.91 7.70
CA LEU A 127 -12.42 -11.76 8.85
C LEU A 127 -12.37 -10.99 10.18
N VAL A 128 -12.22 -9.66 10.10
CA VAL A 128 -12.02 -8.75 11.23
C VAL A 128 -10.87 -9.22 12.11
N CYS A 129 -9.74 -9.54 11.47
CA CYS A 129 -8.53 -10.01 12.13
C CYS A 129 -7.27 -9.38 11.52
N PHE A 130 -6.15 -9.56 12.21
CA PHE A 130 -4.83 -9.15 11.73
C PHE A 130 -3.99 -10.38 11.39
N GLU A 131 -3.31 -10.32 10.25
CA GLU A 131 -2.35 -11.31 9.81
C GLU A 131 -1.01 -10.64 9.55
N THR A 132 0.09 -11.36 9.69
CA THR A 132 1.42 -10.82 9.34
C THR A 132 1.55 -10.77 7.83
N ALA A 133 1.75 -9.56 7.29
CA ALA A 133 2.05 -9.34 5.88
C ALA A 133 3.56 -9.39 5.60
N ALA A 134 4.36 -8.85 6.52
CA ALA A 134 5.82 -8.91 6.47
C ALA A 134 6.40 -8.88 7.89
N GLU A 135 7.57 -9.48 8.09
CA GLU A 135 8.31 -9.48 9.36
C GLU A 135 8.91 -8.11 9.68
N SER A 136 9.05 -7.23 8.68
CA SER A 136 9.55 -5.87 8.84
C SER A 136 9.00 -4.90 7.78
N LEU A 137 9.16 -3.59 8.04
CA LEU A 137 8.79 -2.55 7.08
C LEU A 137 9.66 -2.56 5.82
N ASP A 138 10.95 -2.88 5.93
CA ASP A 138 11.86 -2.97 4.79
C ASP A 138 11.46 -4.13 3.87
N GLU A 139 11.19 -5.32 4.44
CA GLU A 139 10.68 -6.47 3.67
C GLU A 139 9.36 -6.15 2.98
N PHE A 140 8.44 -5.46 3.65
CA PHE A 140 7.18 -5.06 3.04
C PHE A 140 7.39 -4.14 1.82
N VAL A 141 8.33 -3.20 1.91
CA VAL A 141 8.69 -2.33 0.78
C VAL A 141 9.29 -3.15 -0.36
N GLU A 142 10.17 -4.11 -0.08
CA GLU A 142 10.71 -5.04 -1.09
C GLU A 142 9.60 -5.84 -1.79
N LEU A 143 8.62 -6.36 -1.04
CA LEU A 143 7.46 -7.05 -1.61
C LEU A 143 6.65 -6.14 -2.56
N LEU A 144 6.47 -4.87 -2.20
CA LEU A 144 5.81 -3.90 -3.09
C LEU A 144 6.63 -3.61 -4.35
N TYR A 145 7.96 -3.57 -4.25
CA TYR A 145 8.81 -3.46 -5.43
C TYR A 145 8.64 -4.65 -6.37
N ILE A 146 8.71 -5.87 -5.84
CA ILE A 146 8.52 -7.10 -6.63
C ILE A 146 7.14 -7.06 -7.30
N ALA A 147 6.08 -6.77 -6.53
CA ALA A 147 4.71 -6.84 -7.03
C ALA A 147 4.34 -5.75 -8.06
N PHE A 148 4.98 -4.57 -8.01
CA PHE A 148 4.55 -3.42 -8.80
C PHE A 148 5.62 -2.82 -9.72
N THR A 149 6.85 -3.32 -9.68
CA THR A 149 7.95 -2.81 -10.51
C THR A 149 8.72 -3.88 -11.27
N GLU A 150 8.68 -5.14 -10.82
CA GLU A 150 9.22 -6.27 -11.59
C GLU A 150 8.12 -6.79 -12.54
N ASP A 151 8.22 -6.38 -13.79
CA ASP A 151 7.37 -6.83 -14.89
C ASP A 151 7.68 -8.32 -15.16
N ASP A 152 6.65 -9.18 -15.13
CA ASP A 152 6.73 -10.62 -15.44
C ASP A 152 6.93 -10.86 -16.97
N SER A 153 7.70 -9.99 -17.65
CA SER A 153 8.06 -10.12 -19.06
C SER A 153 9.24 -11.06 -19.30
N GLU A 154 9.19 -12.23 -18.65
CA GLU A 154 9.84 -13.43 -19.16
C GLU A 154 8.76 -14.43 -19.57
N ASP A 155 8.04 -14.13 -20.65
CA ASP A 155 7.35 -15.15 -21.45
C ASP A 155 8.40 -15.76 -22.40
N PRO A 156 9.00 -16.92 -22.09
CA PRO A 156 9.97 -17.55 -22.96
C PRO A 156 9.27 -18.04 -24.23
N GLU A 157 9.41 -17.26 -25.29
CA GLU A 157 9.43 -17.70 -26.68
C GLU A 157 8.22 -18.55 -27.09
N ASN A 158 7.17 -17.90 -27.60
CA ASN A 158 6.31 -18.55 -28.59
C ASN A 158 7.17 -18.80 -29.85
N PRO A 159 7.66 -20.02 -30.10
CA PRO A 159 8.52 -20.25 -31.24
C PRO A 159 7.62 -20.30 -32.46
N LEU A 160 7.72 -19.25 -33.27
CA LEU A 160 7.58 -19.28 -34.73
C LEU A 160 6.38 -20.09 -35.24
N ASP A 161 5.33 -19.38 -35.64
CA ASP A 161 4.40 -19.81 -36.70
C ASP A 161 5.24 -20.26 -37.92
N GLU A 162 5.59 -21.55 -37.97
CA GLU A 162 6.18 -22.19 -39.14
C GLU A 162 5.12 -22.21 -40.24
N GLU A 163 5.22 -21.20 -41.10
CA GLU A 163 4.75 -21.07 -42.46
C GLU A 163 4.30 -22.40 -43.12
N ALA A 164 3.02 -22.75 -42.97
CA ALA A 164 2.40 -23.80 -43.78
C ALA A 164 1.77 -23.19 -45.05
N THR A 165 2.59 -22.57 -45.91
CA THR A 165 2.18 -22.25 -47.28
C THR A 165 2.21 -23.52 -48.13
N ALA A 166 1.12 -24.30 -48.10
CA ALA A 166 0.91 -25.35 -49.09
C ALA A 166 0.35 -24.72 -50.38
N PRO A 167 0.93 -25.00 -51.57
CA PRO A 167 0.40 -24.49 -52.83
C PRO A 167 -0.74 -25.41 -53.29
N ASP A 168 -1.96 -24.87 -53.44
CA ASP A 168 -3.01 -25.60 -54.16
C ASP A 168 -3.11 -25.09 -55.60
N GLU A 169 -2.53 -25.89 -56.50
CA GLU A 169 -2.70 -25.78 -57.93
C GLU A 169 -4.11 -26.22 -58.36
N ARG A 170 -4.70 -25.42 -59.28
CA ARG A 170 -5.87 -25.68 -60.16
C ARG A 170 -7.23 -25.32 -59.56
N THR A 171 -8.04 -24.52 -60.25
CA THR A 171 -8.71 -24.98 -61.48
C THR A 171 -9.20 -23.78 -62.32
N TYR A 172 -8.92 -23.82 -63.63
CA TYR A 172 -9.60 -23.06 -64.68
C TYR A 172 -10.91 -23.74 -65.07
#